data_AF-A0AAV9F8G4-F1
#
_entry.id   AF-A0AAV9F8G4-F1
#
_cell.length_a   1.000
_cell.length_b   1.000
_cell.length_c   1.000
_cell.angle_alpha   90.00
_cell.angle_beta   90.00
_cell.angle_gamma   90.00
#
_symmetry.space_group_name_H-M   'P 1'
#
loop_
_entity.id
_entity.type
_entity.pdbx_description
1 polymer ?
#
loop_
_entity_poly.entity_id
_entity_poly.type
_entity_poly.pdbx_seq_one_letter_code
_entity_poly.pdbx_strand_id
1 'polypeptide(L)'
;MKSWVYFGAILGAVLFALDVLWIDPSTGFGTAFVEAVGGLSDSHEVTLLLLVLIFATVHSGLESLRASGEKLIGERAFRVLFAGSSLPLAVSTIVYFINHRYDGTQLWQVQSVPGIHQFVWISSFISFLFLYPSTFNLLEVAAVDKPELHMWETGIIRITRHPQMVGRCSGAWLTKFGLETRLL
;
A
#
# COMPACT_ATOMS: atom_id res chain seq x y z
N MET A 1 4.60 -26.06 -8.15
CA MET A 1 4.63 -26.42 -6.72
C MET A 1 5.90 -25.92 -6.02
N LYS A 2 7.11 -26.21 -6.53
CA LYS A 2 8.37 -25.70 -5.95
C LYS A 2 8.48 -24.17 -5.88
N SER A 3 8.01 -23.44 -6.89
CA SER A 3 7.99 -21.97 -6.93
C SER A 3 7.12 -21.34 -5.83
N TRP A 4 5.95 -21.92 -5.56
CA TRP A 4 5.04 -21.46 -4.51
C TRP A 4 5.58 -21.70 -3.09
N VAL A 5 6.31 -22.80 -2.87
CA VAL A 5 7.01 -23.04 -1.59
C VAL A 5 8.12 -22.02 -1.39
N TYR A 6 8.92 -21.75 -2.44
CA TYR A 6 9.98 -20.74 -2.39
C TYR A 6 9.43 -19.33 -2.16
N PHE A 7 8.34 -18.98 -2.86
CA PHE A 7 7.59 -17.74 -2.62
C PHE A 7 7.15 -17.61 -1.17
N GLY A 8 6.48 -18.64 -0.64
CA GLY A 8 5.99 -18.64 0.74
C GLY A 8 7.11 -18.49 1.76
N ALA A 9 8.26 -19.15 1.53
CA ALA A 9 9.42 -19.03 2.39
C ALA A 9 10.02 -17.62 2.40
N ILE A 10 10.19 -17.00 1.22
CA ILE A 10 10.69 -15.61 1.12
C ILE A 10 9.69 -14.64 1.75
N LEU A 11 8.41 -14.76 1.41
CA LEU A 11 7.38 -13.89 1.96
C LEU A 11 7.34 -14.00 3.49
N GLY A 12 7.35 -15.23 4.03
CA GLY A 12 7.39 -15.46 5.46
C GLY A 12 8.62 -14.85 6.13
N ALA A 13 9.80 -14.98 5.52
CA ALA A 13 11.02 -14.37 6.04
C ALA A 13 10.96 -12.83 6.04
N VAL A 14 10.42 -12.22 4.97
CA VAL A 14 10.27 -10.76 4.87
C VAL A 14 9.25 -10.25 5.88
N LEU A 15 8.10 -10.93 6.03
CA LEU A 15 7.07 -10.56 7.00
C LEU A 15 7.58 -10.73 8.44
N PHE A 16 8.30 -11.81 8.73
CA PHE A 16 8.93 -12.01 10.04
C PHE A 16 9.99 -10.94 10.34
N ALA A 17 10.82 -10.59 9.37
CA ALA A 17 11.81 -9.52 9.54
C ALA A 17 11.12 -8.16 9.77
N LEU A 18 10.06 -7.87 9.02
CA LEU A 18 9.26 -6.65 9.20
C LEU A 18 8.61 -6.61 10.59
N ASP A 19 8.11 -7.75 11.06
CA ASP A 19 7.51 -7.87 12.39
C ASP A 19 8.56 -7.55 13.47
N VAL A 20 9.65 -8.30 13.51
CA VAL A 20 10.69 -8.16 14.55
C VAL A 20 11.41 -6.81 14.49
N LEU A 21 11.75 -6.32 13.30
CA LEU A 21 12.56 -5.10 13.15
C LEU A 21 11.73 -3.82 13.19
N TRP A 22 10.41 -3.89 13.00
CA TRP A 22 9.60 -2.68 12.87
C TRP A 22 8.27 -2.72 13.64
N ILE A 23 7.48 -3.79 13.55
CA ILE A 23 6.11 -3.80 14.08
C ILE A 23 6.08 -4.14 15.58
N ASP A 24 6.85 -5.14 16.02
CA ASP A 24 6.86 -5.61 17.40
C ASP A 24 7.28 -4.45 18.33
N PRO A 25 6.45 -4.04 19.31
CA PRO A 25 6.77 -2.91 20.19
C PRO A 25 7.99 -3.13 21.09
N SER A 26 8.40 -4.38 21.31
CA SER A 26 9.51 -4.75 22.19
C SER A 26 10.85 -4.79 21.47
N THR A 27 10.88 -5.08 20.17
CA THR A 27 12.12 -5.22 19.38
C THR A 27 12.22 -4.26 18.21
N GLY A 28 11.09 -3.77 17.69
CA GLY A 28 11.00 -2.99 16.47
C GLY A 28 11.09 -1.48 16.68
N PHE A 29 11.42 -0.76 15.60
CA PHE A 29 11.56 0.70 15.62
C PHE A 29 10.28 1.46 15.28
N GLY A 30 9.21 0.78 14.84
CA GLY A 30 8.01 1.43 14.30
C GLY A 30 7.27 2.27 15.34
N THR A 31 7.17 1.82 16.58
CA THR A 31 6.55 2.59 17.67
C THR A 31 7.33 3.89 17.92
N ALA A 32 8.65 3.79 18.10
CA ALA A 32 9.49 4.97 18.30
C ALA A 32 9.44 5.94 17.12
N PHE A 33 9.37 5.42 15.88
CA PHE A 33 9.19 6.24 14.68
C PHE A 33 7.85 7.00 14.71
N VAL A 34 6.74 6.31 14.97
CA VAL A 34 5.41 6.94 15.01
C VAL A 34 5.31 7.95 16.16
N GLU A 35 5.86 7.63 17.34
CA GLU A 35 5.92 8.54 18.48
C GLU A 35 6.77 9.78 18.18
N ALA A 36 7.92 9.63 17.51
CA ALA A 36 8.76 10.75 17.13
C ALA A 36 8.05 11.70 16.16
N VAL A 37 7.31 11.17 15.19
CA VAL A 37 6.50 11.98 14.26
C VAL A 37 5.30 12.60 14.97
N GLY A 38 4.63 11.83 15.83
CA GLY A 38 3.49 12.30 16.64
C GLY A 38 3.86 13.39 17.64
N GLY A 39 5.09 13.36 18.17
CA GLY A 39 5.60 14.41 19.06
C GLY A 39 5.77 15.79 18.40
N LEU A 40 5.64 15.89 17.08
CA LEU A 40 5.68 17.16 16.35
C LEU A 40 4.34 17.91 16.35
N SER A 41 3.22 17.24 16.66
CA SER A 41 1.90 17.88 16.70
C SER A 41 0.88 17.08 17.52
N ASP A 42 0.08 17.77 18.32
CA ASP A 42 -1.06 17.19 19.03
C ASP A 42 -2.22 16.79 18.08
N SER A 43 -2.18 17.20 16.80
CA SER A 43 -3.21 16.87 15.82
C SER A 43 -2.87 15.58 15.07
N HIS A 44 -3.73 14.57 15.20
CA HIS A 44 -3.62 13.31 14.46
C HIS A 44 -3.68 13.52 12.93
N GLU A 45 -4.38 14.56 12.46
CA GLU A 45 -4.42 14.92 11.03
C GLU A 45 -3.05 15.38 10.54
N VAL A 46 -2.36 16.21 11.34
CA VAL A 46 -1.02 16.72 11.02
C VAL A 46 -0.01 15.57 11.08
N THR A 47 -0.08 14.73 12.09
CA THR A 47 0.78 13.54 12.21
C THR A 47 0.58 12.59 11.03
N LEU A 48 -0.66 12.30 10.64
CA LEU A 48 -0.94 11.48 9.47
C LEU A 48 -0.41 12.13 8.18
N LEU A 49 -0.58 13.45 8.02
CA LEU A 49 -0.03 14.17 6.87
C LEU A 49 1.49 14.05 6.81
N LEU A 50 2.18 14.20 7.95
CA LEU A 50 3.63 14.03 8.03
C LEU A 50 4.06 12.59 7.68
N LEU A 51 3.37 11.57 8.20
CA LEU A 51 3.63 10.17 7.86
C LEU A 51 3.46 9.92 6.35
N VAL A 52 2.41 10.46 5.74
CA VAL A 52 2.18 10.37 4.29
C VAL A 52 3.27 11.09 3.51
N LEU A 53 3.71 12.27 3.94
CA LEU A 53 4.79 13.02 3.28
C LEU A 53 6.13 12.28 3.39
N ILE A 54 6.47 11.75 4.57
CA ILE A 54 7.68 10.94 4.77
C ILE A 54 7.65 9.72 3.85
N PHE A 55 6.54 8.97 3.85
CA PHE A 55 6.37 7.82 2.97
C PHE A 55 6.49 8.21 1.49
N ALA A 56 5.78 9.25 1.04
CA ALA A 56 5.79 9.70 -0.35
C ALA A 56 7.20 10.15 -0.78
N THR A 57 7.89 10.93 0.05
CA THR A 57 9.25 11.40 -0.25
C THR A 57 10.24 10.23 -0.32
N VAL A 58 10.21 9.29 0.62
CA VAL A 58 11.11 8.13 0.60
C VAL A 58 10.79 7.20 -0.57
N HIS A 59 9.51 6.86 -0.77
CA HIS A 59 9.09 5.94 -1.83
C HIS A 59 9.34 6.51 -3.23
N SER A 60 8.86 7.73 -3.51
CA SER A 60 9.06 8.37 -4.81
C SER A 60 10.50 8.82 -5.02
N GLY A 61 11.19 9.24 -3.96
CA GLY A 61 12.61 9.61 -4.00
C GLY A 61 13.49 8.42 -4.37
N LEU A 62 13.31 7.28 -3.71
CA LEU A 62 14.04 6.05 -4.06
C LEU A 62 13.72 5.61 -5.49
N GLU A 63 12.45 5.66 -5.93
CA GLU A 63 12.13 5.28 -7.32
C GLU A 63 12.80 6.21 -8.33
N SER A 64 12.85 7.51 -8.07
CA SER A 64 13.56 8.47 -8.94
C SER A 64 15.07 8.20 -9.02
N LEU A 65 15.66 7.66 -7.95
CA LEU A 65 17.08 7.33 -7.87
C LEU A 65 17.40 5.94 -8.45
N ARG A 66 16.40 5.16 -8.84
CA ARG A 66 16.56 3.77 -9.27
C ARG A 66 17.66 3.56 -10.31
N ALA A 67 17.63 4.32 -11.40
CA ALA A 67 18.60 4.15 -12.48
C ALA A 67 20.06 4.37 -12.02
N SER A 68 20.28 5.26 -11.05
CA SER A 68 21.60 5.52 -10.47
C SER A 68 21.94 4.52 -9.36
N GLY A 69 20.97 4.18 -8.52
CA GLY A 69 21.13 3.23 -7.42
C GLY A 69 21.43 1.81 -7.89
N GLU A 70 20.71 1.32 -8.91
CA GLU A 70 20.96 0.00 -9.50
C GLU A 70 22.37 -0.11 -10.09
N LYS A 71 22.92 0.98 -10.66
CA LYS A 71 24.31 1.02 -11.16
C LYS A 71 25.35 0.97 -10.03
N LEU A 72 25.03 1.53 -8.86
CA LEU A 72 25.97 1.65 -7.75
C LEU A 72 26.05 0.38 -6.90
N ILE A 73 24.91 -0.16 -6.49
CA ILE A 73 24.84 -1.28 -5.54
C ILE A 73 24.28 -2.57 -6.15
N GLY A 74 23.91 -2.54 -7.43
CA GLY A 74 23.28 -3.65 -8.13
C GLY A 74 21.77 -3.71 -7.91
N GLU A 75 21.06 -4.27 -8.89
CA GLU A 75 19.60 -4.27 -8.90
C GLU A 75 18.95 -4.95 -7.68
N ARG A 76 19.52 -6.08 -7.25
CA ARG A 76 18.94 -6.85 -6.14
C ARG A 76 19.05 -6.10 -4.82
N ALA A 77 20.23 -5.54 -4.52
CA ALA A 77 20.44 -4.77 -3.30
C ALA A 77 19.56 -3.51 -3.31
N PHE A 78 19.44 -2.84 -4.46
CA PHE A 78 18.55 -1.70 -4.61
C PHE A 78 17.09 -2.05 -4.34
N ARG A 79 16.58 -3.17 -4.89
CA ARG A 79 15.20 -3.64 -4.61
C ARG A 79 14.98 -3.96 -3.14
N VAL A 80 15.96 -4.58 -2.47
CA VAL A 80 15.88 -4.87 -1.02
C VAL A 80 15.88 -3.58 -0.21
N LEU A 81 16.70 -2.59 -0.55
CA LEU A 81 16.71 -1.27 0.09
C LEU A 81 15.37 -0.54 -0.14
N PHE A 82 14.86 -0.57 -1.37
CA PHE A 82 13.60 0.06 -1.74
C PHE A 82 12.43 -0.53 -0.94
N ALA A 83 12.30 -1.86 -0.94
CA ALA A 83 11.25 -2.56 -0.21
C ALA A 83 11.43 -2.44 1.30
N GLY A 84 12.68 -2.56 1.79
CA GLY A 84 13.04 -2.48 3.20
C GLY A 84 12.79 -1.10 3.81
N SER A 85 12.84 -0.02 3.02
CA SER A 85 12.45 1.33 3.47
C SER A 85 10.96 1.62 3.26
N SER A 86 10.40 1.18 2.13
CA SER A 86 9.01 1.50 1.77
C SER A 86 7.98 0.71 2.58
N LEU A 87 8.19 -0.58 2.81
CA LEU A 87 7.23 -1.43 3.52
C LEU A 87 7.01 -0.96 4.97
N PRO A 88 8.06 -0.69 5.78
CA PRO A 88 7.87 -0.23 7.15
C PRO A 88 7.13 1.11 7.22
N LEU A 89 7.50 2.07 6.37
CA LEU A 89 6.85 3.39 6.32
C LEU A 89 5.38 3.30 5.86
N ALA A 90 5.10 2.45 4.87
CA ALA A 90 3.72 2.19 4.43
C ALA A 90 2.88 1.58 5.56
N VAL A 91 3.39 0.54 6.24
CA VAL A 91 2.69 -0.11 7.35
C VAL A 91 2.44 0.87 8.48
N SER A 92 3.44 1.65 8.90
CA SER A 92 3.25 2.68 9.94
C SER A 92 2.15 3.67 9.55
N THR A 93 2.14 4.15 8.30
CA THR A 93 1.15 5.12 7.82
C THR A 93 -0.26 4.51 7.80
N ILE A 94 -0.41 3.28 7.30
CA ILE A 94 -1.69 2.58 7.21
C ILE A 94 -2.24 2.27 8.60
N VAL A 95 -1.42 1.71 9.48
CA VAL A 95 -1.83 1.36 10.85
C VAL A 95 -2.21 2.62 11.62
N TYR A 96 -1.40 3.68 11.52
CA TYR A 96 -1.72 4.96 12.16
C TYR A 96 -3.05 5.53 11.65
N PHE A 97 -3.27 5.50 10.32
CA PHE A 97 -4.53 5.93 9.73
C PHE A 97 -5.71 5.12 10.27
N ILE A 98 -5.61 3.78 10.30
CA ILE A 98 -6.71 2.91 10.78
C ILE A 98 -7.04 3.21 12.25
N ASN A 99 -6.02 3.38 13.08
CA ASN A 99 -6.18 3.63 14.52
C ASN A 99 -6.81 4.99 14.81
N HIS A 100 -6.53 5.99 13.96
CA HIS A 100 -7.03 7.36 14.15
C HIS A 100 -8.05 7.78 13.09
N ARG A 101 -8.70 6.81 12.42
CA ARG A 101 -9.56 7.06 11.25
C ARG A 101 -10.82 7.88 11.55
N TYR A 102 -11.21 7.94 12.81
CA TYR A 102 -12.35 8.72 13.29
C TYR A 102 -11.91 9.93 14.12
N ASP A 103 -10.60 10.16 14.26
CA ASP A 103 -10.08 11.34 14.92
C ASP A 103 -9.99 12.50 13.93
N GLY A 104 -9.94 13.72 14.47
CA GLY A 104 -9.91 14.94 13.67
C GLY A 104 -11.29 15.40 13.21
N THR A 105 -11.29 16.24 12.17
CA THR A 105 -12.47 16.94 11.67
C THR A 105 -13.18 16.08 10.64
N GLN A 106 -14.38 15.62 10.99
CA GLN A 106 -15.23 14.92 10.04
C GLN A 106 -15.77 15.88 8.98
N LEU A 107 -15.26 15.75 7.76
CA LEU A 107 -15.68 16.60 6.63
C LEU A 107 -17.05 16.20 6.04
N TRP A 108 -17.46 14.95 6.18
CA TRP A 108 -18.76 14.45 5.73
C TRP A 108 -19.19 13.21 6.49
N GLN A 109 -20.52 13.08 6.69
CA GLN A 109 -21.12 11.89 7.28
C GLN A 109 -22.33 11.42 6.45
N VAL A 110 -22.09 10.51 5.52
CA VAL A 110 -23.13 9.97 4.63
C VAL A 110 -23.42 8.49 4.85
N GLN A 111 -22.86 7.88 5.90
CA GLN A 111 -23.06 6.45 6.22
C GLN A 111 -24.53 6.11 6.45
N SER A 112 -25.32 7.06 6.95
CA SER A 112 -26.75 6.89 7.21
C SER A 112 -27.65 7.13 5.99
N VAL A 113 -27.09 7.59 4.87
CA VAL A 113 -27.86 7.85 3.64
C VAL A 113 -28.19 6.52 2.97
N PRO A 114 -29.48 6.19 2.75
CA PRO A 114 -29.86 4.95 2.09
C PRO A 114 -29.20 4.81 0.72
N GLY A 115 -28.69 3.61 0.40
CA GLY A 115 -28.06 3.32 -0.87
C GLY A 115 -26.56 3.64 -0.95
N ILE A 116 -25.99 4.46 -0.04
CA ILE A 116 -24.56 4.80 -0.07
C ILE A 116 -23.68 3.58 0.16
N HIS A 117 -24.05 2.70 1.09
CA HIS A 117 -23.29 1.47 1.34
C HIS A 117 -23.21 0.60 0.07
N GLN A 118 -24.36 0.37 -0.58
CA GLN A 118 -24.45 -0.43 -1.80
C GLN A 118 -23.65 0.22 -2.93
N PHE A 119 -23.77 1.53 -3.10
CA PHE A 119 -23.01 2.27 -4.10
C PHE A 119 -21.50 2.12 -3.89
N VAL A 120 -21.02 2.37 -2.67
CA VAL A 120 -19.59 2.27 -2.34
C VAL A 120 -19.06 0.86 -2.57
N TRP A 121 -19.83 -0.15 -2.15
CA TRP A 121 -19.46 -1.55 -2.34
C TRP A 121 -19.37 -1.92 -3.82
N ILE A 122 -20.39 -1.57 -4.62
CA ILE A 122 -20.42 -1.86 -6.07
C ILE A 122 -19.26 -1.16 -6.78
N SER A 123 -19.03 0.11 -6.47
CA SER A 123 -17.91 0.85 -7.05
C SER A 123 -16.55 0.25 -6.65
N SER A 124 -16.41 -0.26 -5.42
CA SER A 124 -15.17 -0.92 -4.95
C SER A 124 -14.96 -2.24 -5.68
N PHE A 125 -16.02 -3.01 -5.86
CA PHE A 125 -16.00 -4.24 -6.63
C PHE A 125 -15.62 -3.99 -8.09
N ILE A 126 -16.17 -2.95 -8.73
CA ILE A 126 -15.80 -2.56 -10.09
C ILE A 126 -14.33 -2.14 -10.14
N SER A 127 -13.85 -1.32 -9.20
CA SER A 127 -12.44 -0.92 -9.10
C SER A 127 -11.52 -2.14 -9.02
N PHE A 128 -11.88 -3.16 -8.24
CA PHE A 128 -11.14 -4.42 -8.17
C PHE A 128 -11.07 -5.12 -9.53
N LEU A 129 -12.14 -5.15 -10.32
CA LEU A 129 -12.14 -5.72 -11.68
C LEU A 129 -11.21 -4.98 -12.65
N PHE A 130 -10.91 -3.71 -12.43
CA PHE A 130 -9.92 -2.97 -13.21
C PHE A 130 -8.48 -3.22 -12.72
N LEU A 131 -8.29 -3.38 -11.41
CA LEU A 131 -6.98 -3.65 -10.82
C LEU A 131 -6.50 -5.06 -11.12
N TYR A 132 -7.35 -6.07 -10.92
CA TYR A 132 -6.97 -7.48 -11.00
C TYR A 132 -6.36 -7.91 -12.36
N PRO A 133 -6.92 -7.57 -13.53
CA PRO A 133 -6.38 -7.97 -14.83
C PRO A 133 -5.14 -7.18 -15.25
N SER A 134 -4.73 -6.18 -14.46
CA SER A 134 -3.65 -5.27 -14.82
C SER A 134 -2.41 -5.39 -13.95
N THR A 135 -2.40 -6.32 -12.98
CA THR A 135 -1.35 -6.35 -11.94
C THR A 135 -0.71 -7.69 -11.63
N PHE A 136 -1.26 -8.86 -12.00
CA PHE A 136 -0.76 -10.08 -11.36
C PHE A 136 -0.50 -11.29 -12.26
N ASN A 137 0.77 -11.46 -12.63
CA ASN A 137 1.43 -12.73 -12.33
C ASN A 137 2.12 -12.57 -10.96
N LEU A 138 1.48 -13.08 -9.89
CA LEU A 138 1.95 -12.89 -8.50
C LEU A 138 3.41 -13.35 -8.31
N LEU A 139 3.85 -14.34 -9.09
CA LEU A 139 5.20 -14.88 -9.01
C LEU A 139 6.26 -13.91 -9.57
N GLU A 140 5.93 -13.13 -10.60
CA GLU A 140 6.83 -12.10 -11.16
C GLU A 140 6.91 -10.87 -10.25
N VAL A 141 5.77 -10.44 -9.69
CA VAL A 141 5.71 -9.32 -8.74
C VAL A 141 6.50 -9.62 -7.47
N ALA A 142 6.48 -10.88 -7.02
CA ALA A 142 7.27 -11.35 -5.89
C ALA A 142 8.76 -11.57 -6.20
N ALA A 143 9.21 -11.27 -7.42
CA ALA A 143 10.56 -11.55 -7.92
C ALA A 143 10.99 -13.03 -7.81
N VAL A 144 10.02 -13.94 -7.78
CA VAL A 144 10.24 -15.39 -7.84
C VAL A 144 10.53 -15.80 -9.28
N ASP A 145 9.70 -15.30 -10.20
CA ASP A 145 9.93 -15.41 -11.63
C ASP A 145 10.50 -14.10 -12.18
N LYS A 146 11.25 -14.18 -13.28
CA LYS A 146 11.73 -12.98 -13.96
C LYS A 146 10.53 -12.21 -14.52
N PRO A 147 10.48 -10.88 -14.39
CA PRO A 147 9.43 -10.08 -15.00
C PRO A 147 9.51 -10.22 -16.52
N GLU A 148 8.41 -10.64 -17.14
CA GLU A 148 8.28 -10.72 -18.59
C GLU A 148 7.39 -9.58 -19.11
N LEU A 149 7.46 -9.30 -20.41
CA LEU A 149 6.62 -8.28 -21.03
C LEU A 149 5.36 -8.96 -21.58
N HIS A 150 4.26 -8.83 -20.85
CA HIS A 150 2.99 -9.43 -21.24
C HIS A 150 2.19 -8.44 -22.08
N MET A 151 2.22 -8.61 -23.40
CA MET A 151 1.37 -7.85 -24.33
C MET A 151 0.01 -8.53 -24.39
N TRP A 152 -0.93 -8.05 -23.58
CA TRP A 152 -2.29 -8.58 -23.56
C TRP A 152 -3.08 -8.02 -24.77
N GLU A 153 -3.52 -8.89 -25.68
CA GLU A 153 -4.36 -8.50 -26.82
C GLU A 153 -5.88 -8.64 -26.53
N THR A 154 -6.21 -9.24 -25.39
CA THR A 154 -7.56 -9.55 -24.93
C THR A 154 -7.79 -9.02 -23.51
N GLY A 155 -9.05 -8.99 -23.06
CA GLY A 155 -9.40 -8.51 -21.72
C GLY A 155 -9.50 -6.97 -21.60
N ILE A 156 -9.39 -6.47 -20.37
CA ILE A 156 -9.72 -5.07 -20.02
C ILE A 156 -8.84 -4.02 -20.74
N ILE A 157 -7.67 -4.44 -21.21
CA ILE A 157 -6.74 -3.59 -21.96
C ILE A 157 -7.28 -3.16 -23.33
N ARG A 158 -8.30 -3.86 -23.86
CA ARG A 158 -9.07 -3.45 -25.06
C ARG A 158 -10.04 -2.29 -24.78
N ILE A 159 -10.44 -2.12 -23.54
CA ILE A 159 -11.38 -1.07 -23.10
C ILE A 159 -10.60 0.17 -22.67
N THR A 160 -9.52 0.00 -21.90
CA THR A 160 -8.67 1.10 -21.43
C THR A 160 -7.20 0.71 -21.54
N ARG A 161 -6.36 1.65 -21.98
CA ARG A 161 -4.89 1.47 -22.04
C ARG A 161 -4.23 1.57 -20.66
N HIS A 162 -4.95 2.11 -19.66
CA HIS A 162 -4.45 2.27 -18.29
C HIS A 162 -5.44 1.72 -17.26
N PRO A 163 -5.73 0.40 -17.28
CA PRO A 163 -6.68 -0.21 -16.34
C PRO A 163 -6.29 0.00 -14.87
N GLN A 164 -4.99 0.03 -14.56
CA GLN A 164 -4.49 0.39 -13.21
C GLN A 164 -4.88 1.81 -12.79
N MET A 165 -4.76 2.78 -13.69
CA MET A 165 -5.14 4.17 -13.41
C MET A 165 -6.64 4.25 -13.17
N VAL A 166 -7.46 3.62 -14.02
CA VAL A 166 -8.92 3.61 -13.90
C VAL A 166 -9.34 2.95 -12.58
N GLY A 167 -8.74 1.82 -12.23
CA GLY A 167 -8.98 1.13 -10.95
C GLY A 167 -8.58 1.98 -9.76
N ARG A 168 -7.40 2.61 -9.78
CA ARG A 168 -6.92 3.50 -8.71
C ARG A 168 -7.77 4.75 -8.57
N CYS A 169 -8.15 5.42 -9.67
CA CYS A 169 -9.00 6.60 -9.64
C CYS A 169 -10.38 6.26 -9.07
N SER A 170 -11.01 5.18 -9.54
CA SER A 170 -12.33 4.76 -9.02
C SER A 170 -12.28 4.30 -7.56
N GLY A 171 -11.20 3.62 -7.13
CA GLY A 171 -11.02 3.14 -5.76
C GLY A 171 -10.64 4.22 -4.75
N ALA A 172 -9.81 5.20 -5.14
CA ALA A 172 -9.36 6.29 -4.26
C ALA A 172 -10.51 7.20 -3.79
N TRP A 173 -11.63 7.24 -4.53
CA TRP A 173 -12.84 7.95 -4.09
C TRP A 173 -13.60 7.21 -2.98
N LEU A 174 -13.41 5.90 -2.81
CA LEU A 174 -14.30 5.05 -1.98
C LEU A 174 -13.79 4.78 -0.58
N THR A 175 -12.48 4.86 -0.36
CA THR A 175 -11.86 4.72 0.97
C THR A 175 -12.31 5.80 1.96
N LYS A 176 -12.91 6.90 1.48
CA LYS A 176 -13.47 7.97 2.31
C LYS A 176 -14.99 7.87 2.53
N PHE A 177 -15.65 6.84 2.01
CA PHE A 177 -17.11 6.69 2.08
C PHE A 177 -17.62 5.36 2.67
N GLY A 178 -16.79 4.35 2.90
CA GLY A 178 -17.29 3.11 3.49
C GLY A 178 -16.24 2.21 4.08
N LEU A 179 -16.01 2.34 5.38
CA LEU A 179 -15.58 1.23 6.23
C LEU A 179 -16.41 1.23 7.52
N GLU A 180 -17.33 0.28 7.52
CA GLU A 180 -18.12 -0.35 8.58
C GLU A 180 -19.20 0.39 9.37
N THR A 181 -20.39 -0.20 9.25
CA THR A 181 -21.44 -0.41 10.24
C THR A 181 -20.92 -0.47 11.67
N ARG A 182 -21.50 0.38 12.54
CA ARG A 182 -21.55 0.15 13.98
C ARG A 182 -22.32 -1.15 14.23
N LEU A 183 -21.60 -2.24 14.49
CA LEU A 183 -22.09 -3.35 15.28
C LEU A 183 -21.22 -3.48 16.54
N LEU A 184 -21.30 -2.44 17.38
CA LEU A 184 -21.39 -2.51 18.84
C LEU A 184 -22.24 -1.32 19.29
#